data_AF-A0A497NGQ4-F1
#
_entry.id   AF-A0A497NGQ4-F1
#
_cell.length_a   1.000
_cell.length_b   1.000
_cell.length_c   1.000
_cell.angle_alpha   90.00
_cell.angle_beta   90.00
_cell.angle_gamma   90.00
#
_symmetry.space_group_name_H-M   'P 1'
#
loop_
_entity.id
_entity.type
_entity.pdbx_description
1 polymer ?
#
loop_
_entity_poly.entity_id
_entity_poly.type
_entity_poly.pdbx_seq_one_letter_code
_entity_poly.pdbx_strand_id
1 'polypeptide(L)'
;MMIDLITKPTQLEDLIGMINGYNLRLLERWLQMDMDVMYFEDNLGMRDRMMISVETFRRYLLPAYTEIFKRVREAGVHVHMHSDGHVIEAAEDFINAGASILGPTKQGENGIENIKRRCKDRGLHIPMLG
;
A
#
# COMPACT_ATOMS: atom_id res chain seq x y z
N MET A 1 -15.27 6.50 9.77
CA MET A 1 -15.10 5.03 9.93
C MET A 1 -15.48 4.33 8.63
N MET A 2 -15.19 3.04 8.43
CA MET A 2 -15.49 2.31 7.18
C MET A 2 -16.92 2.48 6.62
N ILE A 3 -17.90 2.78 7.48
CA ILE A 3 -19.26 3.15 7.06
C ILE A 3 -19.25 4.34 6.09
N ASP A 4 -18.36 5.31 6.24
CA ASP A 4 -18.28 6.49 5.36
C ASP A 4 -17.84 6.10 3.95
N LEU A 5 -17.04 5.04 3.79
CA LEU A 5 -16.68 4.51 2.46
C LEU A 5 -17.90 3.92 1.73
N ILE A 6 -18.94 3.53 2.48
CA ILE A 6 -20.20 2.97 1.97
C ILE A 6 -21.24 4.08 1.78
N THR A 7 -21.41 4.97 2.76
CA THR A 7 -22.40 6.05 2.75
C THR A 7 -21.99 7.22 1.87
N LYS A 8 -20.72 7.26 1.44
CA LYS A 8 -20.14 8.25 0.52
C LYS A 8 -20.49 9.69 0.91
N PRO A 9 -20.32 10.09 2.17
CA PRO A 9 -20.57 11.46 2.58
C PRO A 9 -19.54 12.35 1.87
N THR A 10 -19.94 13.54 1.45
CA THR A 10 -19.06 14.48 0.72
C THR A 10 -17.78 14.81 1.49
N GLN A 11 -17.82 14.71 2.82
CA GLN A 11 -16.69 14.97 3.71
C GLN A 11 -15.58 13.89 3.70
N LEU A 12 -15.84 12.71 3.12
CA LEU A 12 -14.87 11.62 3.12
C LEU A 12 -13.63 11.95 2.27
N GLU A 13 -13.84 12.50 1.08
CA GLU A 13 -12.73 12.88 0.18
C GLU A 13 -11.91 14.03 0.79
N ASP A 14 -12.58 14.99 1.44
CA ASP A 14 -11.92 16.06 2.19
C ASP A 14 -11.04 15.49 3.31
N LEU A 15 -11.56 14.54 4.10
CA LEU A 15 -10.81 13.90 5.17
C LEU A 15 -9.59 13.15 4.64
N ILE A 16 -9.75 12.37 3.57
CA ILE A 16 -8.65 11.65 2.91
C ILE A 16 -7.59 12.66 2.44
N GLY A 17 -8.01 13.74 1.79
CA GLY A 17 -7.12 14.81 1.32
C GLY A 17 -6.35 15.48 2.46
N MET A 18 -7.01 15.76 3.59
CA MET A 18 -6.37 16.33 4.78
C MET A 18 -5.31 15.40 5.37
N ILE A 19 -5.60 14.10 5.50
CA ILE A 19 -4.67 13.10 6.01
C ILE A 19 -3.49 12.93 5.05
N ASN A 20 -3.75 12.81 3.75
CA ASN A 20 -2.72 12.68 2.73
C ASN A 20 -1.80 13.91 2.72
N GLY A 21 -2.37 15.12 2.75
CA GLY A 21 -1.59 16.35 2.82
C GLY A 21 -0.74 16.45 4.09
N TYR A 22 -1.23 15.95 5.22
CA TYR A 22 -0.42 15.83 6.43
C TYR A 22 0.73 14.83 6.28
N ASN A 23 0.46 13.64 5.73
CA ASN A 23 1.46 12.61 5.49
C ASN A 23 2.55 13.08 4.53
N LEU A 24 2.20 13.81 3.46
CA LEU A 24 3.17 14.39 2.54
C LEU A 24 4.07 15.42 3.24
N ARG A 25 3.54 16.27 4.11
CA ARG A 25 4.37 17.20 4.90
C ARG A 25 5.33 16.49 5.85
N LEU A 26 4.93 15.36 6.42
CA LEU A 26 5.84 14.53 7.20
C LEU A 26 6.89 13.90 6.29
N LEU A 27 6.46 13.31 5.17
CA LEU A 27 7.32 12.65 4.19
C LEU A 27 8.47 13.56 3.75
N GLU A 28 8.20 14.83 3.47
CA GLU A 28 9.23 15.81 3.12
C GLU A 28 10.36 15.90 4.15
N ARG A 29 10.06 15.74 5.45
CA ARG A 29 11.06 15.74 6.52
C ARG A 29 11.81 14.43 6.59
N TRP A 30 11.10 13.31 6.41
CA TRP A 30 11.73 11.98 6.40
C TRP A 30 12.71 11.85 5.23
N LEU A 31 12.36 12.34 4.04
CA LEU A 31 13.21 12.30 2.86
C LEU A 31 14.45 13.20 2.93
N GLN A 32 14.60 14.02 3.99
CA GLN A 32 15.86 14.74 4.26
C GLN A 32 16.91 13.84 4.92
N MET A 33 16.51 12.66 5.40
CA MET A 33 17.40 11.67 5.98
C MET A 33 17.93 10.74 4.88
N ASP A 34 19.15 10.26 5.06
CA ASP A 34 19.74 9.25 4.19
C ASP A 34 19.11 7.88 4.54
N MET A 35 18.37 7.29 3.60
CA MET A 35 17.73 5.99 3.77
C MET A 35 17.59 5.27 2.43
N ASP A 36 17.79 3.95 2.45
CA ASP A 36 17.59 3.11 1.27
C ASP A 36 16.13 2.68 1.09
N VAL A 37 15.40 2.50 2.19
CA VAL A 37 14.04 1.94 2.21
C VAL A 37 13.16 2.69 3.21
N MET A 38 11.94 3.05 2.79
CA MET A 38 10.88 3.55 3.64
C MET A 38 9.78 2.49 3.79
N TYR A 39 9.42 2.19 5.04
CA TYR A 39 8.44 1.18 5.39
C TYR A 39 7.05 1.79 5.62
N PHE A 40 6.04 1.20 4.98
CA PHE A 40 4.63 1.53 5.12
C PHE A 40 3.87 0.30 5.59
N GLU A 41 2.93 0.51 6.51
CA GLU A 41 2.08 -0.53 7.08
C GLU A 41 0.63 -0.07 7.08
N ASP A 42 -0.26 -0.95 6.63
CA ASP A 42 -1.71 -0.75 6.71
C ASP A 42 -2.41 -2.09 7.03
N ASN A 43 -3.65 -2.06 7.49
CA ASN A 43 -4.44 -3.24 7.84
C ASN A 43 -5.66 -3.35 6.91
N LEU A 44 -5.39 -3.66 5.64
CA LEU A 44 -6.40 -3.72 4.59
C LEU A 44 -6.95 -5.12 4.37
N GLY A 45 -6.30 -6.16 4.90
CA GLY A 45 -6.70 -7.55 4.73
C GLY A 45 -7.52 -8.10 5.90
N MET A 46 -8.37 -9.06 5.59
CA MET A 46 -8.97 -10.02 6.52
C MET A 46 -8.41 -11.42 6.22
N ARG A 47 -9.02 -12.48 6.76
CA ARG A 47 -8.55 -13.86 6.56
C ARG A 47 -8.46 -14.27 5.08
N ASP A 48 -9.47 -13.94 4.29
CA ASP A 48 -9.70 -14.48 2.94
C ASP A 48 -10.06 -13.42 1.88
N ARG A 49 -10.11 -12.15 2.27
CA ARG A 49 -10.45 -11.00 1.40
C ARG A 49 -9.93 -9.70 1.99
N MET A 50 -9.95 -8.64 1.19
CA MET A 50 -9.77 -7.27 1.68
C MET A 50 -10.94 -6.81 2.56
N MET A 51 -10.64 -5.89 3.49
CA MET A 51 -11.58 -5.27 4.41
C MET A 51 -12.55 -4.32 3.68
N ILE A 52 -12.10 -3.71 2.59
CA ILE A 52 -12.91 -2.92 1.67
C ILE A 52 -12.80 -3.52 0.27
N SER A 53 -13.81 -3.30 -0.58
CA SER A 53 -13.72 -3.79 -1.96
C SER A 53 -12.53 -3.16 -2.68
N VAL A 54 -11.92 -3.92 -3.60
CA VAL A 54 -10.78 -3.44 -4.41
C VAL A 54 -11.18 -2.18 -5.19
N GLU A 55 -12.42 -2.08 -5.65
CA GLU A 55 -12.94 -0.88 -6.33
C GLU A 55 -12.99 0.33 -5.38
N THR A 56 -13.46 0.14 -4.15
CA THR A 56 -13.46 1.19 -3.11
C THR A 56 -12.04 1.63 -2.78
N PHE A 57 -11.10 0.67 -2.63
CA PHE A 57 -9.69 0.94 -2.40
C PHE A 57 -9.10 1.79 -3.54
N ARG A 58 -9.29 1.35 -4.79
CA ARG A 58 -8.81 2.05 -5.99
C ARG A 58 -9.36 3.47 -6.12
N ARG A 59 -10.63 3.67 -5.77
CA ARG A 59 -11.27 4.98 -5.85
C ARG A 59 -10.78 5.95 -4.80
N TYR A 60 -10.70 5.51 -3.55
CA TYR A 60 -10.54 6.42 -2.41
C TYR A 60 -9.13 6.44 -1.83
N LEU A 61 -8.46 5.29 -1.75
CA LEU A 61 -7.18 5.18 -1.03
C LEU A 61 -5.98 5.14 -1.98
N LEU A 62 -6.06 4.35 -3.05
CA LEU A 62 -4.96 4.19 -4.01
C LEU A 62 -4.36 5.50 -4.56
N PRO A 63 -5.13 6.59 -4.79
CA PRO A 63 -4.55 7.85 -5.22
C PRO A 63 -3.53 8.42 -4.22
N ALA A 64 -3.83 8.37 -2.91
CA ALA A 64 -2.92 8.83 -1.86
C ALA A 64 -1.66 7.96 -1.78
N TYR A 65 -1.83 6.64 -1.87
CA TYR A 65 -0.71 5.69 -1.95
C TYR A 65 0.22 6.02 -3.13
N THR A 66 -0.36 6.24 -4.30
CA THR A 66 0.38 6.54 -5.53
C THR A 66 1.18 7.84 -5.41
N GLU A 67 0.57 8.89 -4.85
CA GLU A 67 1.24 10.17 -4.65
C GLU A 67 2.43 10.06 -3.69
N ILE A 68 2.21 9.44 -2.52
CA ILE A 68 3.25 9.23 -1.50
C ILE A 68 4.38 8.36 -2.06
N PHE A 69 4.05 7.21 -2.65
CA PHE A 69 5.05 6.27 -3.16
C PHE A 69 5.86 6.86 -4.29
N LYS A 70 5.22 7.57 -5.21
CA LYS A 70 5.93 8.29 -6.28
C LYS A 70 6.96 9.24 -5.71
N ARG A 71 6.60 10.05 -4.70
CA ARG A 71 7.51 11.02 -4.08
C ARG A 71 8.71 10.35 -3.39
N VAL A 72 8.48 9.22 -2.72
CA VAL A 72 9.55 8.38 -2.13
C VAL A 72 10.48 7.85 -3.23
N ARG A 73 9.92 7.29 -4.30
CA ARG A 73 10.68 6.72 -5.42
C ARG A 73 11.49 7.78 -6.18
N GLU A 74 10.95 8.98 -6.36
CA GLU A 74 11.64 10.11 -6.98
C GLU A 74 12.84 10.61 -6.15
N ALA A 75 12.80 10.40 -4.83
CA ALA A 75 13.94 10.66 -3.95
C ALA A 75 15.00 9.55 -3.97
N GLY A 76 14.85 8.52 -4.81
CA GLY A 76 15.78 7.39 -4.91
C GLY A 76 15.58 6.31 -3.84
N VAL A 77 14.58 6.45 -2.97
CA VAL A 77 14.31 5.54 -1.85
C VAL A 77 13.37 4.41 -2.29
N HIS A 78 13.56 3.19 -1.77
CA HIS A 78 12.66 2.06 -2.00
C HIS A 78 11.44 2.10 -1.08
N VAL A 79 10.29 1.68 -1.61
CA VAL A 79 9.04 1.58 -0.84
C VAL A 79 8.83 0.13 -0.43
N HIS A 80 8.77 -0.13 0.87
CA HIS A 80 8.32 -1.41 1.42
C HIS A 80 6.89 -1.26 1.92
N MET A 81 5.94 -1.90 1.24
CA MET A 81 4.52 -1.88 1.63
C MET A 81 4.13 -3.20 2.28
N HIS A 82 3.74 -3.15 3.55
CA HIS A 82 3.17 -4.26 4.29
C HIS A 82 1.68 -4.04 4.52
N SER A 83 0.89 -5.10 4.38
CA SER A 83 -0.45 -5.10 4.93
C SER A 83 -0.83 -6.46 5.50
N ASP A 84 -1.34 -6.49 6.73
CA ASP A 84 -1.83 -7.72 7.34
C ASP A 84 -3.07 -8.26 6.61
N GLY A 85 -3.20 -9.58 6.57
CA GLY A 85 -4.33 -10.28 5.96
C GLY A 85 -4.21 -10.52 4.45
N HIS A 86 -5.35 -10.84 3.84
CA HIS A 86 -5.50 -11.10 2.41
C HIS A 86 -5.62 -9.78 1.62
N VAL A 87 -4.61 -9.46 0.82
CA VAL A 87 -4.54 -8.22 0.02
C VAL A 87 -4.03 -8.47 -1.40
N ILE A 88 -4.04 -9.74 -1.84
CA ILE A 88 -3.41 -10.14 -3.11
C ILE A 88 -4.07 -9.45 -4.31
N GLU A 89 -5.34 -9.07 -4.20
CA GLU A 89 -6.09 -8.37 -5.24
C GLU A 89 -5.61 -6.94 -5.46
N ALA A 90 -5.03 -6.30 -4.44
CA ALA A 90 -4.42 -4.97 -4.51
C ALA A 90 -2.89 -5.02 -4.72
N ALA A 91 -2.28 -6.20 -4.73
CA ALA A 91 -0.82 -6.34 -4.88
C ALA A 91 -0.29 -5.65 -6.15
N GLU A 92 -0.96 -5.84 -7.29
CA GLU A 92 -0.60 -5.17 -8.54
C GLU A 92 -0.79 -3.64 -8.47
N ASP A 93 -1.81 -3.18 -7.74
CA ASP A 93 -2.07 -1.76 -7.54
C ASP A 93 -0.94 -1.11 -6.73
N PHE A 94 -0.46 -1.76 -5.67
CA PHE A 94 0.69 -1.25 -4.88
C PHE A 94 1.98 -1.20 -5.71
N ILE A 95 2.25 -2.22 -6.52
CA ILE A 95 3.42 -2.25 -7.40
C ILE A 95 3.37 -1.08 -8.40
N ASN A 96 2.21 -0.90 -9.05
CA ASN A 96 2.02 0.19 -10.02
C ASN A 96 2.08 1.56 -9.34
N ALA A 97 1.66 1.68 -8.08
CA ALA A 97 1.77 2.91 -7.29
C ALA A 97 3.23 3.25 -6.92
N GLY A 98 4.15 2.28 -6.92
CA GLY A 98 5.57 2.49 -6.67
C GLY A 98 6.19 1.62 -5.58
N ALA A 99 5.45 0.64 -5.04
CA ALA A 99 6.01 -0.32 -4.09
C ALA A 99 7.15 -1.12 -4.74
N SER A 100 8.31 -1.13 -4.09
CA SER A 100 9.49 -1.91 -4.51
C SER A 100 9.53 -3.28 -3.82
N ILE A 101 8.93 -3.38 -2.64
CA ILE A 101 8.87 -4.60 -1.84
C ILE A 101 7.45 -4.72 -1.29
N LEU A 102 6.86 -5.90 -1.41
CA LEU A 102 5.62 -6.26 -0.73
C LEU A 102 5.96 -7.15 0.47
N GLY A 103 5.56 -6.70 1.65
CA GLY A 103 5.79 -7.40 2.91
C GLY A 103 5.07 -8.75 2.96
N PRO A 104 5.65 -9.75 3.65
CA PRO A 104 5.01 -11.06 3.80
C PRO A 104 3.78 -10.97 4.70
N THR A 105 2.68 -11.56 4.27
CA THR A 105 1.48 -11.75 5.11
C THR A 105 1.53 -13.14 5.77
N LYS A 106 0.65 -13.40 6.75
CA LYS A 106 0.60 -14.72 7.39
C LYS A 106 0.38 -15.83 6.37
N GLN A 107 1.10 -16.94 6.58
CA GLN A 107 1.09 -18.11 5.71
C GLN A 107 -0.35 -18.67 5.62
N GLY A 108 -0.85 -18.85 4.39
CA GLY A 108 -2.18 -19.39 4.12
C GLY A 108 -3.24 -18.34 3.72
N GLU A 109 -3.02 -17.05 4.00
CA GLU A 109 -3.97 -16.00 3.64
C GLU A 109 -3.84 -15.64 2.16
N ASN A 110 -2.62 -15.35 1.66
CA ASN A 110 -2.41 -14.98 0.25
C ASN A 110 -1.90 -16.13 -0.64
N GLY A 111 -1.34 -17.19 -0.03
CA GLY A 111 -0.69 -18.31 -0.73
C GLY A 111 0.65 -17.92 -1.39
N ILE A 112 1.74 -18.62 -1.02
CA ILE A 112 3.11 -18.30 -1.48
C ILE A 112 3.23 -18.30 -3.01
N GLU A 113 2.58 -19.25 -3.69
CA GLU A 113 2.65 -19.36 -5.15
C GLU A 113 1.96 -18.21 -5.86
N ASN A 114 0.88 -17.67 -5.26
CA ASN A 114 0.15 -16.54 -5.83
C ASN A 114 0.98 -15.25 -5.73
N ILE A 115 1.65 -15.05 -4.59
CA ILE A 115 2.60 -13.94 -4.38
C ILE A 115 3.75 -14.03 -5.37
N LYS A 116 4.40 -15.20 -5.48
CA LYS A 116 5.52 -15.41 -6.42
C LYS A 116 5.11 -15.13 -7.85
N ARG A 117 4.00 -15.68 -8.32
CA ARG A 117 3.51 -15.48 -9.69
C ARG A 117 3.27 -14.00 -10.00
N ARG A 118 2.60 -13.26 -9.11
CA ARG A 118 2.28 -11.84 -9.35
C ARG A 118 3.48 -10.90 -9.26
N CYS A 119 4.49 -11.23 -8.45
CA CYS A 119 5.63 -10.34 -8.23
C CYS A 119 6.86 -10.66 -9.11
N LYS A 120 7.08 -11.93 -9.47
CA LYS A 120 8.30 -12.39 -10.18
C LYS A 120 8.40 -11.84 -11.60
N ASP A 121 7.27 -11.65 -12.28
CA ASP A 121 7.25 -11.15 -13.66
C ASP A 121 7.68 -9.68 -13.78
N ARG A 122 7.94 -8.98 -12.66
CA ARG A 122 8.28 -7.55 -12.62
C ARG A 122 9.57 -7.20 -11.85
N GLY A 123 10.39 -8.20 -11.49
CA GLY A 123 11.70 -7.96 -10.88
C GLY A 123 11.68 -7.51 -9.40
N LEU A 124 10.61 -7.79 -8.66
CA LEU A 124 10.47 -7.42 -7.25
C LEU A 124 11.18 -8.43 -6.33
N HIS A 125 11.79 -7.93 -5.26
CA HIS A 125 12.37 -8.77 -4.20
C HIS A 125 11.28 -9.11 -3.18
N ILE A 126 11.01 -10.41 -3.00
CA ILE A 126 10.17 -10.91 -1.90
C ILE A 126 11.13 -11.44 -0.83
N PRO A 127 11.29 -10.76 0.32
CA PRO A 127 12.03 -11.31 1.44
C PRO A 127 11.20 -12.47 2.03
N MET A 128 11.35 -13.66 1.45
CA MET A 128 10.80 -14.88 2.01
C MET A 128 11.61 -15.21 3.26
N LEU A 129 10.99 -15.06 4.43
CA LEU A 129 11.50 -15.62 5.70
C LEU A 129 11.68 -17.14 5.52
N GLY A 130 12.85 -17.63 5.94
CA GLY A 130 13.26 -19.03 5.84
C GLY A 130 12.40 -20.00 6.63
#